data_AF-B3RXT8-F1
#
_entry.id   AF-B3RXT8-F1
#
_cell.length_a   1.000
_cell.length_b   1.000
_cell.length_c   1.000
_cell.angle_alpha   90.00
_cell.angle_beta   90.00
_cell.angle_gamma   90.00
#
_symmetry.space_group_name_H-M   'P 1'
#
loop_
_entity.id
_entity.type
_entity.pdbx_description
1 polymer ?
#
loop_
_entity_poly.entity_id
_entity_poly.type
_entity_poly.pdbx_seq_one_letter_code
_entity_poly.pdbx_strand_id
1 'polypeptide(L)'
;MQNDSQQSDIENERLGLELFAENFKQRRTKLGVTQADVGAALGNLKIAGVGCLSQSTICRFESLTLSHNNMMALKPVLAAWLEKAEEVYKSKQMSGNCDNTIIPQRSDKKRKRTSIAAMEKRALEAYFAIEPRPSSEKIAIIAEKLDLQKNVVR
;
A
#
# COMPACT_ATOMS: atom_id res chain seq x y z
N MET A 1 -41.80 -1.93 -6.00
CA MET A 1 -41.26 -0.88 -6.89
C MET A 1 -40.17 -0.02 -6.23
N GLN A 2 -40.17 0.24 -4.92
CA GLN A 2 -39.08 1.01 -4.27
C GLN A 2 -37.83 0.19 -3.89
N ASN A 3 -37.90 -1.15 -3.82
CA ASN A 3 -36.73 -2.00 -3.54
C ASN A 3 -35.87 -2.32 -4.78
N ASP A 4 -36.45 -2.30 -5.99
CA ASP A 4 -35.73 -2.64 -7.22
C ASP A 4 -34.73 -1.54 -7.64
N SER A 5 -35.05 -0.26 -7.39
CA SER A 5 -34.16 0.85 -7.74
C SER A 5 -32.90 0.92 -6.85
N GLN A 6 -33.00 0.59 -5.56
CA GLN A 6 -31.81 0.57 -4.69
C GLN A 6 -30.88 -0.60 -5.02
N GLN A 7 -31.42 -1.74 -5.45
CA GLN A 7 -30.63 -2.90 -5.88
C GLN A 7 -29.86 -2.59 -7.18
N SER A 8 -30.51 -1.92 -8.15
CA SER A 8 -29.87 -1.52 -9.40
C SER A 8 -28.75 -0.51 -9.22
N ASP A 9 -28.89 0.41 -8.27
CA ASP A 9 -27.86 1.43 -7.99
C ASP A 9 -26.59 0.79 -7.37
N ILE A 10 -26.77 -0.19 -6.49
CA ILE A 10 -25.67 -0.95 -5.88
C ILE A 10 -24.95 -1.81 -6.92
N GLU A 11 -25.67 -2.45 -7.83
CA GLU A 11 -25.08 -3.24 -8.92
C GLU A 11 -24.31 -2.36 -9.92
N ASN A 12 -24.86 -1.20 -10.28
CA ASN A 12 -24.16 -0.21 -11.11
C ASN A 12 -22.89 0.30 -10.44
N GLU A 13 -22.93 0.54 -9.13
CA GLU A 13 -21.78 0.97 -8.36
C GLU A 13 -20.69 -0.11 -8.30
N ARG A 14 -21.08 -1.38 -8.09
CA ARG A 14 -20.15 -2.52 -8.10
C ARG A 14 -19.48 -2.69 -9.47
N LEU A 15 -20.26 -2.63 -10.55
CA LEU A 15 -19.75 -2.69 -11.92
C LEU A 15 -18.80 -1.52 -12.21
N GLY A 16 -19.14 -0.33 -11.73
CA GLY A 16 -18.28 0.85 -11.83
C GLY A 16 -16.97 0.76 -11.05
N LEU A 17 -16.87 -0.12 -10.04
CA LEU A 17 -15.63 -0.43 -9.32
C LEU A 17 -14.80 -1.48 -10.03
N GLU A 18 -15.44 -2.54 -10.51
CA GLU A 18 -14.82 -3.59 -11.31
C GLU A 18 -14.12 -2.99 -12.54
N LEU A 19 -14.87 -2.19 -13.32
CA LEU A 19 -14.34 -1.51 -14.50
C LEU A 19 -13.20 -0.57 -14.16
N PHE A 20 -13.31 0.16 -13.04
CA PHE A 20 -12.24 1.07 -12.61
C PHE A 20 -10.97 0.31 -12.22
N ALA A 21 -11.09 -0.77 -11.42
CA ALA A 21 -9.95 -1.55 -10.97
C ALA A 21 -9.19 -2.19 -12.13
N GLU A 22 -9.92 -2.73 -13.11
CA GLU A 22 -9.33 -3.30 -14.32
C GLU A 22 -8.63 -2.24 -15.17
N ASN A 23 -9.30 -1.11 -15.42
CA ASN A 23 -8.75 -0.01 -16.21
C ASN A 23 -7.51 0.60 -15.53
N PHE A 24 -7.57 0.77 -14.21
CA PHE A 24 -6.44 1.22 -13.41
C PHE A 24 -5.23 0.29 -13.56
N LYS A 25 -5.42 -1.03 -13.43
CA LYS A 25 -4.37 -2.03 -13.60
C LYS A 25 -3.75 -1.99 -15.00
N GLN A 26 -4.60 -1.90 -16.04
CA GLN A 26 -4.16 -1.85 -17.43
C GLN A 26 -3.29 -0.61 -17.69
N ARG A 27 -3.78 0.58 -17.31
CA ARG A 27 -3.06 1.84 -17.50
C ARG A 27 -1.78 1.89 -16.68
N ARG A 28 -1.81 1.48 -15.41
CA ARG A 28 -0.60 1.37 -14.58
C ARG A 28 0.47 0.50 -15.24
N THR A 29 0.07 -0.66 -15.76
CA THR A 29 0.99 -1.59 -16.44
C THR A 29 1.53 -0.99 -17.75
N LYS A 30 0.68 -0.30 -18.53
CA LYS A 30 1.08 0.43 -19.74
C LYS A 30 2.09 1.54 -19.46
N LEU A 31 1.97 2.19 -18.31
CA LEU A 31 2.90 3.20 -17.81
C LEU A 31 4.20 2.58 -17.25
N GLY A 32 4.32 1.25 -17.19
CA GLY A 32 5.50 0.57 -16.63
C GLY A 32 5.65 0.75 -15.11
N VAL A 33 4.61 1.20 -14.41
CA VAL A 33 4.66 1.52 -12.98
C VAL A 33 4.32 0.27 -12.17
N THR A 34 5.10 -0.07 -11.15
CA THR A 34 4.77 -1.21 -10.27
C THR A 34 3.75 -0.83 -9.19
N GLN A 35 3.04 -1.81 -8.63
CA GLN A 35 2.13 -1.58 -7.49
C GLN A 35 2.82 -0.93 -6.28
N ALA A 36 4.11 -1.24 -6.07
CA ALA A 36 4.90 -0.63 -5.00
C ALA A 36 5.19 0.85 -5.28
N ASP A 37 5.41 1.20 -6.56
CA ASP A 37 5.69 2.57 -6.98
C ASP A 37 4.46 3.47 -6.85
N VAL A 38 3.27 2.93 -7.17
CA VAL A 38 1.99 3.63 -6.91
C VAL A 38 1.87 4.00 -5.44
N GLY A 39 2.09 3.03 -4.55
CA GLY A 39 2.01 3.26 -3.11
C GLY A 39 3.00 4.30 -2.59
N ALA A 40 4.22 4.29 -3.12
CA ALA A 40 5.25 5.29 -2.79
C ALA A 40 4.89 6.69 -3.32
N ALA A 41 4.42 6.79 -4.57
CA ALA A 41 4.04 8.06 -5.18
C ALA A 41 2.84 8.71 -4.48
N LEU A 42 1.86 7.90 -4.05
CA LEU A 42 0.73 8.36 -3.26
C LEU A 42 1.15 8.89 -1.88
N GLY A 43 2.15 8.29 -1.25
CA GLY A 43 2.73 8.81 -0.01
C GLY A 43 3.34 10.21 -0.15
N ASN A 44 3.81 10.57 -1.35
CA ASN A 44 4.37 11.90 -1.64
C ASN A 44 3.30 12.93 -1.99
N LEU A 45 2.11 12.51 -2.47
CA LEU A 45 1.02 13.39 -2.86
C LEU A 45 0.28 14.04 -1.68
N LYS A 46 0.60 13.65 -0.43
CA LYS A 46 0.04 14.23 0.82
C LYS A 46 -1.48 14.50 0.77
N ILE A 47 -2.25 13.59 0.16
CA ILE A 47 -3.71 13.70 0.18
C ILE A 47 -4.13 13.42 1.63
N ALA A 48 -4.76 14.42 2.26
CA ALA A 48 -5.14 14.35 3.67
C ALA A 48 -6.01 13.10 3.92
N GLY A 49 -5.61 12.28 4.89
CA GLY A 49 -6.32 11.05 5.27
C GLY A 49 -5.85 9.77 4.57
N VAL A 50 -4.97 9.86 3.55
CA VAL A 50 -4.41 8.68 2.88
C VAL A 50 -2.93 8.55 3.24
N GLY A 51 -2.62 7.60 4.13
CA GLY A 51 -1.24 7.24 4.44
C GLY A 51 -0.51 6.59 3.25
N CYS A 52 0.77 6.27 3.41
CA CYS A 52 1.51 5.51 2.41
C CYS A 52 0.82 4.16 2.15
N LEU A 53 0.32 3.95 0.93
CA LEU A 53 -0.28 2.68 0.54
C LEU A 53 0.82 1.66 0.28
N SER A 54 0.59 0.40 0.65
CA SER A 54 1.53 -0.68 0.39
C SER A 54 1.26 -1.33 -0.97
N GLN A 55 2.27 -2.02 -1.53
CA GLN A 55 2.08 -2.86 -2.72
C GLN A 55 0.90 -3.84 -2.52
N SER A 56 0.80 -4.44 -1.33
CA SER A 56 -0.28 -5.36 -0.99
C SER A 56 -1.64 -4.69 -1.02
N THR A 57 -1.74 -3.42 -0.61
CA THR A 57 -2.99 -2.64 -0.69
C THR A 57 -3.42 -2.41 -2.13
N ILE A 58 -2.49 -2.01 -3.02
CA ILE A 58 -2.77 -1.82 -4.45
C ILE A 58 -3.16 -3.15 -5.10
N CYS A 59 -2.46 -4.24 -4.77
CA CYS A 59 -2.80 -5.58 -5.26
C CYS A 59 -4.22 -6.00 -4.87
N ARG A 60 -4.62 -5.75 -3.61
CA ARG A 60 -5.96 -6.08 -3.12
C ARG A 60 -7.05 -5.21 -3.74
N PHE A 61 -6.74 -3.95 -4.05
CA PHE A 61 -7.64 -3.07 -4.80
C PHE A 61 -7.86 -3.59 -6.22
N GLU A 62 -6.78 -3.92 -6.95
CA GLU A 62 -6.86 -4.47 -8.32
C GLU A 62 -7.59 -5.82 -8.39
N SER A 63 -7.54 -6.61 -7.31
CA SER A 63 -8.22 -7.90 -7.21
C SER A 63 -9.60 -7.82 -6.55
N LEU A 64 -10.10 -6.61 -6.22
CA LEU A 64 -11.40 -6.38 -5.57
C LEU A 64 -11.56 -7.11 -4.21
N THR A 65 -10.46 -7.33 -3.48
CA THR A 65 -10.46 -8.04 -2.18
C THR A 65 -10.41 -7.11 -0.97
N LEU A 66 -10.63 -5.81 -1.18
CA LEU A 66 -10.85 -4.85 -0.09
C LEU A 66 -12.34 -4.74 0.20
N SER A 67 -12.68 -4.26 1.40
CA SER A 67 -14.07 -3.93 1.73
C SER A 67 -14.60 -2.81 0.83
N HIS A 68 -15.91 -2.78 0.60
CA HIS A 68 -16.57 -1.76 -0.23
C HIS A 68 -16.19 -0.33 0.19
N ASN A 69 -16.28 -0.03 1.49
CA ASN A 69 -15.90 1.29 2.02
C ASN A 69 -14.45 1.66 1.71
N ASN A 70 -13.52 0.70 1.78
CA ASN A 70 -12.11 0.95 1.43
C ASN A 70 -11.94 1.12 -0.08
N MET A 71 -12.63 0.34 -0.89
CA MET A 71 -12.62 0.50 -2.34
C MET A 71 -13.11 1.89 -2.74
N MET A 72 -14.21 2.35 -2.12
CA MET A 72 -14.76 3.69 -2.36
C MET A 72 -13.84 4.81 -1.92
N ALA A 73 -13.20 4.66 -0.76
CA ALA A 73 -12.23 5.64 -0.29
C ALA A 73 -10.99 5.71 -1.20
N LEU A 74 -10.54 4.58 -1.75
CA LEU A 74 -9.33 4.51 -2.57
C LEU A 74 -9.56 4.89 -4.04
N LYS A 75 -10.76 4.65 -4.59
CA LYS A 75 -11.09 4.96 -6.00
C LYS A 75 -10.74 6.41 -6.41
N PRO A 76 -11.19 7.48 -5.72
CA PRO A 76 -10.88 8.85 -6.13
C PRO A 76 -9.37 9.17 -6.02
N VAL A 77 -8.69 8.58 -5.03
CA VAL A 77 -7.26 8.77 -4.80
C VAL A 77 -6.44 8.15 -5.93
N LEU A 78 -6.77 6.91 -6.30
CA LEU A 78 -6.12 6.19 -7.38
C LEU A 78 -6.42 6.82 -8.75
N ALA A 79 -7.63 7.35 -8.94
CA ALA A 79 -8.00 8.07 -10.15
C ALA A 79 -7.17 9.35 -10.33
N ALA A 80 -7.09 10.19 -9.30
CA ALA A 80 -6.32 11.43 -9.33
C ALA A 80 -4.82 11.17 -9.56
N TRP A 81 -4.27 10.11 -8.94
CA TRP A 81 -2.89 9.70 -9.18
C TRP A 81 -2.66 9.25 -10.63
N LEU A 82 -3.58 8.44 -11.18
CA LEU A 82 -3.45 7.89 -12.52
C LEU A 82 -3.44 8.99 -13.58
N GLU A 83 -4.31 9.99 -13.44
CA GLU A 83 -4.36 11.16 -14.34
C GLU A 83 -3.02 11.91 -14.33
N LYS A 84 -2.48 12.20 -13.15
CA LYS A 84 -1.17 12.87 -13.01
C LYS A 84 -0.03 12.04 -13.59
N ALA A 85 -0.05 10.72 -13.40
CA ALA A 85 0.95 9.82 -13.98
C ALA A 85 0.89 9.80 -15.52
N GLU A 86 -0.31 9.82 -16.10
CA GLU A 86 -0.52 9.89 -17.55
C GLU A 86 -0.10 11.24 -18.16
N GLU A 87 -0.37 12.36 -17.48
CA GLU A 87 0.11 13.69 -17.91
C GLU A 87 1.64 13.73 -18.01
N VAL A 88 2.33 13.25 -16.97
CA VAL A 88 3.80 13.20 -16.93
C VAL A 88 4.33 12.28 -18.04
N TYR A 89 3.69 11.13 -18.26
CA TYR A 89 4.07 10.20 -19.33
C TYR A 89 3.91 10.82 -20.73
N LYS A 90 2.78 11.47 -21.00
CA LYS A 90 2.54 12.16 -22.28
C LYS A 90 3.53 13.30 -22.52
N SER A 91 3.83 14.08 -21.48
CA SER A 91 4.81 15.18 -21.56
C SER A 91 6.22 14.65 -21.87
N LYS A 92 6.64 13.53 -21.24
CA LYS A 92 7.92 12.87 -21.54
C LYS A 92 7.97 12.32 -22.97
N GLN A 93 6.92 11.65 -23.44
CA GLN A 93 6.82 11.15 -24.82
C GLN A 93 6.94 12.27 -25.87
N MET A 94 6.36 13.45 -25.60
CA MET A 94 6.43 14.59 -26.51
C MET A 94 7.82 15.26 -26.55
N SER A 95 8.61 15.14 -25.47
CA SER A 95 9.95 15.71 -25.37
C SER A 95 11.05 14.89 -26.08
N GLY A 96 10.71 13.77 -26.73
CA GLY A 96 11.65 12.96 -27.50
C GLY A 96 12.64 12.14 -26.66
N ASN A 97 12.51 12.14 -25.34
CA ASN A 97 13.37 11.35 -24.45
C ASN A 97 12.80 9.93 -24.32
N CYS A 98 13.46 8.94 -24.93
CA CYS A 98 13.04 7.54 -25.06
C CYS A 98 13.20 6.69 -23.79
N ASP A 99 13.28 7.32 -22.61
CA ASP A 99 13.37 6.60 -21.35
C ASP A 99 11.96 6.33 -20.80
N ASN A 100 11.51 5.08 -20.94
CA ASN A 100 10.19 4.61 -20.50
C ASN A 100 9.97 4.68 -18.97
N THR A 101 10.95 5.13 -18.19
CA THR A 101 10.84 5.27 -16.73
C THR A 101 10.18 6.59 -16.32
N ILE A 102 8.91 6.49 -15.90
CA ILE A 102 8.11 7.64 -15.46
C ILE A 102 8.61 8.23 -14.14
N ILE A 103 9.17 7.42 -13.23
CA ILE A 103 9.39 7.80 -11.83
C ILE A 103 10.89 8.04 -11.55
N PRO A 104 11.26 9.18 -10.93
CA PRO A 104 12.65 9.43 -10.53
C PRO A 104 13.11 8.40 -9.49
N GLN A 105 14.32 7.91 -9.70
CA GLN A 105 14.99 6.86 -8.95
C GLN A 105 14.90 7.05 -7.43
N ARG A 106 14.03 6.23 -6.80
CA ARG A 106 14.17 5.59 -5.50
C ARG A 106 14.97 6.36 -4.42
N SER A 107 14.31 7.18 -3.62
CA SER A 107 14.80 7.47 -2.26
C SER A 107 14.28 6.39 -1.31
N ASP A 108 15.07 5.33 -1.13
CA ASP A 108 14.79 4.20 -0.23
C ASP A 108 14.63 4.65 1.23
N LYS A 109 13.44 5.11 1.61
CA LYS A 109 12.99 5.24 3.01
C LYS A 109 11.98 4.15 3.37
N LYS A 110 12.17 2.94 2.83
CA LYS A 110 11.43 1.74 3.29
C LYS A 110 12.02 1.29 4.62
N ARG A 111 11.17 1.08 5.64
CA ARG A 111 11.58 0.36 6.86
C ARG A 111 12.01 -1.06 6.43
N LYS A 112 13.30 -1.35 6.50
CA LYS A 112 13.85 -2.68 6.18
C LYS A 112 13.39 -3.67 7.25
N ARG A 113 12.98 -4.88 6.84
CA ARG A 113 12.65 -5.97 7.76
C ARG A 113 13.92 -6.35 8.54
N THR A 114 13.88 -6.31 9.87
CA THR A 114 14.98 -6.81 10.71
C THR A 114 14.98 -8.34 10.66
N SER A 115 16.09 -8.94 10.27
CA SER A 115 16.29 -10.38 10.38
C SER A 115 16.63 -10.71 11.82
N ILE A 116 15.77 -11.48 12.49
CA ILE A 116 16.01 -11.99 13.85
C ILE A 116 16.68 -13.37 13.68
N ALA A 117 17.85 -13.57 14.28
CA ALA A 117 18.52 -14.86 14.22
C ALA A 117 17.82 -15.91 15.11
N ALA A 118 18.14 -17.18 14.88
CA ALA A 118 17.41 -18.30 15.48
C ALA A 118 17.53 -18.34 17.02
N MET A 119 18.61 -17.80 17.58
CA MET A 119 18.85 -17.76 19.01
C MET A 119 17.96 -16.71 19.69
N GLU A 120 17.87 -15.52 19.11
CA GLU A 120 17.05 -14.40 19.57
C GLU A 120 15.57 -14.75 19.46
N LYS A 121 15.15 -15.44 18.39
CA LYS A 121 13.78 -15.96 18.24
C LYS A 121 13.41 -16.89 19.39
N ARG A 122 14.28 -17.86 19.71
CA ARG A 122 14.03 -18.82 20.82
C ARG A 122 13.93 -18.12 22.17
N ALA A 123 14.78 -17.11 22.40
CA ALA A 123 14.72 -16.31 23.63
C ALA A 123 13.42 -15.51 23.72
N LEU A 124 12.97 -14.87 22.63
CA LEU A 124 11.68 -14.15 22.58
C LEU A 124 10.49 -15.08 22.83
N GLU A 125 10.50 -16.29 22.24
CA GLU A 125 9.47 -17.31 22.49
C GLU A 125 9.42 -17.74 23.97
N ALA A 126 10.58 -17.86 24.63
CA ALA A 126 10.66 -18.17 26.06
C ALA A 126 10.10 -17.05 26.95
N TYR A 127 10.40 -15.78 26.64
CA TYR A 127 9.81 -14.63 27.36
C TYR A 127 8.29 -14.55 27.15
N PHE A 128 7.83 -14.81 25.93
CA PHE A 128 6.40 -14.83 25.59
C PHE A 128 5.64 -15.94 26.33
N ALA A 129 6.25 -17.10 26.52
CA ALA A 129 5.65 -18.20 27.26
C ALA A 129 5.39 -17.87 28.74
N ILE A 130 6.22 -16.99 29.33
CA ILE A 130 6.09 -16.53 30.73
C ILE A 130 5.09 -15.38 30.83
N GLU A 131 5.17 -14.41 29.92
CA GLU A 131 4.30 -13.23 29.92
C GLU A 131 3.95 -12.84 28.48
N PRO A 132 2.78 -13.26 27.98
CA PRO A 132 2.36 -12.99 26.60
C PRO A 132 2.12 -11.50 26.30
N ARG A 133 1.99 -10.67 27.34
CA ARG A 133 1.74 -9.22 27.23
C ARG A 133 2.73 -8.43 28.08
N PRO A 134 4.00 -8.36 27.67
CA PRO A 134 5.00 -7.65 28.45
C PRO A 134 4.70 -6.14 28.49
N SER A 135 4.84 -5.60 29.70
CA SER A 135 5.49 -4.33 29.99
C SER A 135 6.08 -3.51 28.83
N SER A 136 5.71 -2.24 28.59
CA SER A 136 6.57 -1.36 27.76
C SER A 136 7.99 -1.20 28.31
N GLU A 137 8.15 -1.35 29.63
CA GLU A 137 9.43 -1.39 30.33
C GLU A 137 10.12 -2.75 30.12
N LYS A 138 9.38 -3.85 30.28
CA LYS A 138 9.90 -5.21 30.04
C LYS A 138 10.34 -5.42 28.58
N ILE A 139 9.62 -4.87 27.60
CA ILE A 139 10.01 -4.88 26.19
C ILE A 139 11.35 -4.18 25.99
N ALA A 140 11.61 -3.07 26.70
CA ALA A 140 12.89 -2.37 26.60
C ALA A 140 14.04 -3.22 27.17
N ILE A 141 13.81 -3.88 28.31
CA ILE A 141 14.79 -4.78 28.94
C ILE A 141 15.10 -6.00 28.03
N ILE A 142 14.08 -6.59 27.41
CA ILE A 142 14.26 -7.72 26.49
C ILE A 142 15.03 -7.28 25.24
N ALA A 143 14.71 -6.09 24.71
CA ALA A 143 15.39 -5.50 23.55
C ALA A 143 16.88 -5.27 23.83
N GLU A 144 17.23 -4.71 24.99
CA GLU A 144 18.62 -4.51 25.41
C GLU A 144 19.37 -5.84 25.59
N LYS A 145 18.75 -6.84 26.21
CA LYS A 145 19.35 -8.17 26.40
C LYS A 145 19.62 -8.94 25.10
N LEU A 146 18.84 -8.67 24.05
CA LEU A 146 18.95 -9.35 22.76
C LEU A 146 19.64 -8.48 21.69
N ASP A 147 20.13 -7.29 22.06
CA ASP A 147 20.68 -6.28 21.14
C ASP A 147 19.75 -5.97 19.96
N LEU A 148 18.44 -5.93 20.23
CA LEU A 148 17.39 -5.63 19.25
C LEU A 148 16.79 -4.25 19.52
N GLN A 149 16.27 -3.60 18.48
CA GLN A 149 15.51 -2.36 18.67
C GLN A 149 14.19 -2.65 19.37
N LYS A 150 13.78 -1.77 20.31
CA LYS A 150 12.48 -1.87 21.01
C LYS A 150 11.28 -2.04 20.06
N ASN A 151 11.33 -1.40 18.90
CA ASN A 151 10.29 -1.50 17.86
C ASN A 151 10.22 -2.86 17.16
N VAL A 152 11.27 -3.68 17.27
CA VAL A 152 11.34 -5.05 16.71
C VAL A 152 10.78 -6.07 17.71
N VAL A 153 10.84 -5.78 19.02
CA VAL A 153 10.37 -6.67 20.09
C VAL A 153 8.90 -6.43 20.47
N ARG A 154 8.37 -5.24 20.18
CA ARG A 154 7.00 -4.81 20.53
C ARG A 154 5.89 -5.60 19.85
#